data_AF-A0AAE1PP88-F1
#
_entry.id   AF-A0AAE1PP88-F1
#
_cell.length_a   1.000
_cell.length_b   1.000
_cell.length_c   1.000
_cell.angle_alpha   90.00
_cell.angle_beta   90.00
_cell.angle_gamma   90.00
#
_symmetry.space_group_name_H-M   'P 1'
#
loop_
_entity.id
_entity.type
_entity.pdbx_description
1 polymer ?
#
loop_
_entity_poly.entity_id
_entity_poly.type
_entity_poly.pdbx_seq_one_letter_code
_entity_poly.pdbx_strand_id
1 'polypeptide(L)'
;MSRNSGKSCVLLKDRRKKTRLVHINLLKEYKSRDVAVTELTAESQCLVVTSSPDVEESDITRCSHLVEPNDHEEERANAVVEPVLHNSQVLKNPGENLTHLQEEQAASIVHLLQEHVALFSDSPSLCPLLRHDVDVQDSHPVRQPPYRLNAEKR
;
A
#
# COMPACT_ATOMS: atom_id res chain seq x y z
N MET A 1 22.31 19.72 0.75
CA MET A 1 22.48 18.71 -0.33
C MET A 1 21.46 18.98 -1.42
N SER A 2 21.92 19.40 -2.60
CA SER A 2 21.05 19.82 -3.72
C SER A 2 20.27 18.61 -4.25
N ARG A 3 18.94 18.63 -4.14
CA ARG A 3 18.07 17.64 -4.79
C ARG A 3 18.26 17.82 -6.28
N ASN A 4 19.01 16.91 -6.89
CA ASN A 4 19.27 16.89 -8.31
C ASN A 4 17.94 16.58 -9.02
N SER A 5 17.12 17.62 -9.26
CA SER A 5 15.87 17.47 -9.98
C SER A 5 16.25 17.09 -11.41
N GLY A 6 16.20 15.79 -11.73
CA GLY A 6 16.63 15.19 -12.99
C GLY A 6 15.87 15.77 -14.17
N LYS A 7 16.32 16.93 -14.63
CA LYS A 7 15.77 17.69 -15.75
C LYS A 7 16.69 17.46 -16.93
N SER A 8 16.12 17.05 -18.06
CA SER A 8 16.86 16.80 -19.29
C SER A 8 16.23 17.60 -20.43
N CYS A 9 17.06 18.04 -21.39
CA CYS A 9 16.65 18.86 -22.52
C CYS A 9 16.52 17.97 -23.77
N VAL A 10 15.36 18.03 -24.42
CA VAL A 10 15.08 17.25 -25.64
C VAL A 10 14.93 18.18 -26.83
N LEU A 11 15.54 17.79 -27.96
CA LEU A 11 15.39 18.45 -29.24
C LEU A 11 14.14 17.92 -29.95
N LEU A 12 13.21 18.81 -30.27
CA LEU A 12 11.99 18.46 -30.98
C LEU A 12 12.13 18.91 -32.44
N LYS A 13 12.11 17.96 -33.37
CA LYS A 13 12.06 18.26 -34.81
C LYS A 13 10.69 18.88 -35.13
N ASP A 14 10.70 19.95 -35.94
CA ASP A 14 9.52 20.63 -36.46
C ASP A 14 8.62 21.42 -35.48
N ARG A 15 9.19 21.96 -34.40
CA ARG A 15 8.46 22.90 -33.51
C ARG A 15 9.13 24.27 -33.42
N ARG A 16 8.30 25.33 -33.26
CA ARG A 16 8.75 26.72 -33.06
C ARG A 16 9.73 26.87 -31.87
N LYS A 17 9.61 26.01 -30.85
CA LYS A 17 10.59 25.88 -29.76
C LYS A 17 11.36 24.57 -29.95
N LYS A 18 12.62 24.71 -30.39
CA LYS A 18 13.50 23.58 -30.77
C LYS A 18 13.94 22.72 -29.58
N THR A 19 13.87 23.26 -28.36
CA THR A 19 14.27 22.58 -27.11
C THR A 19 13.15 22.66 -26.07
N ARG A 20 12.95 21.57 -25.32
CA ARG A 20 12.08 21.53 -24.15
C ARG A 20 12.79 20.84 -23.00
N LEU A 21 12.73 21.47 -21.82
CA LEU A 21 13.18 20.87 -20.57
C LEU A 21 12.06 19.96 -20.04
N VAL A 22 12.38 18.69 -19.82
CA VAL A 22 11.44 17.68 -19.33
C VAL A 22 12.04 16.94 -18.13
N HIS A 23 11.18 16.37 -17.31
CA HIS A 23 11.61 15.45 -16.25
C HIS A 23 12.19 14.17 -16.87
N ILE A 24 13.27 13.62 -16.32
CA ILE A 24 13.98 12.45 -16.88
C ILE A 24 13.07 11.21 -17.04
N ASN A 25 12.04 11.05 -16.21
CA ASN A 25 11.07 9.97 -16.34
C ASN A 25 10.27 10.02 -17.66
N LEU A 26 10.10 11.21 -18.27
CA LEU A 26 9.43 11.36 -19.56
C LEU A 26 10.32 10.96 -20.74
N LEU A 27 11.60 10.63 -20.47
CA LEU A 27 12.53 10.07 -21.45
C LEU A 27 12.66 8.56 -21.35
N LYS A 28 12.09 7.94 -20.30
CA LYS A 28 12.07 6.49 -20.19
C LYS A 28 11.17 5.91 -21.27
N GLU A 29 11.60 4.81 -21.84
CA GLU A 29 10.80 4.04 -22.79
C GLU A 29 9.47 3.67 -22.14
N TYR A 30 8.37 4.03 -22.82
CA TYR A 30 7.03 3.67 -22.38
C TYR A 30 6.76 2.21 -22.76
N LYS A 31 6.65 1.33 -21.76
CA LYS A 31 6.19 -0.04 -21.97
C LYS A 31 4.67 -0.07 -21.85
N SER A 32 3.97 -0.43 -22.93
CA SER A 32 2.52 -0.63 -22.89
C SER A 32 2.17 -1.76 -21.92
N ARG A 33 1.02 -1.62 -21.26
CA ARG A 33 0.49 -2.61 -20.32
C ARG A 33 -0.20 -3.79 -21.04
N ASP A 34 -0.41 -3.68 -22.36
CA ASP A 34 -1.09 -4.69 -23.20
C ASP A 34 -0.19 -5.85 -23.64
N VAL A 35 1.02 -5.97 -23.07
CA VAL A 35 1.79 -7.20 -23.25
C VAL A 35 1.09 -8.27 -22.46
N ALA A 36 0.43 -9.20 -23.16
CA ALA A 36 -0.11 -10.43 -22.58
C ALA A 36 0.95 -11.01 -21.64
N VAL A 37 0.62 -11.03 -20.36
CA VAL A 37 1.52 -11.39 -19.28
C VAL A 37 1.71 -12.90 -19.34
N THR A 38 2.57 -13.37 -20.25
CA THR A 38 2.90 -14.79 -20.37
C THR A 38 4.08 -15.19 -19.50
N GLU A 39 4.85 -14.23 -18.96
CA GLU A 39 6.03 -14.52 -18.13
C GLU A 39 6.16 -13.52 -16.97
N LEU A 40 5.32 -13.69 -15.94
CA LEU A 40 5.62 -13.18 -14.60
C LEU A 40 6.62 -14.14 -13.95
N THR A 41 7.89 -13.76 -13.88
CA THR A 41 8.84 -14.43 -12.98
C THR A 41 8.49 -14.06 -11.53
N ALA A 42 8.66 -15.02 -10.61
CA ALA A 42 8.31 -14.89 -9.19
C ALA A 42 8.91 -13.66 -8.49
N GLU A 43 9.99 -13.10 -9.04
CA GLU A 43 10.70 -11.92 -8.52
C GLU A 43 9.99 -10.59 -8.83
N SER A 44 8.93 -10.58 -9.64
CA SER A 44 8.22 -9.36 -10.08
C SER A 44 6.94 -9.05 -9.29
N GLN A 45 6.70 -9.74 -8.17
CA GLN A 45 5.52 -9.51 -7.35
C GLN A 45 5.72 -8.33 -6.41
N CYS A 46 5.34 -7.13 -6.86
CA CYS A 46 5.16 -5.98 -5.97
C CYS A 46 3.69 -5.91 -5.54
N LEU A 47 3.44 -5.84 -4.22
CA LEU A 47 2.12 -5.47 -3.70
C LEU A 47 1.83 -4.01 -4.07
N VAL A 48 0.92 -3.79 -5.01
CA VAL A 48 0.50 -2.44 -5.39
C VAL A 48 -0.74 -2.08 -4.57
N VAL A 49 -0.58 -1.21 -3.58
CA VAL A 49 -1.70 -0.53 -2.92
C VAL A 49 -2.05 0.70 -3.74
N THR A 50 -3.03 0.61 -4.63
CA THR A 50 -3.58 1.79 -5.29
C THR A 50 -4.73 2.35 -4.46
N SER A 51 -4.46 3.41 -3.68
CA SER A 51 -5.53 4.29 -3.23
C SER A 51 -5.88 5.23 -4.39
N SER A 52 -6.83 4.85 -5.22
CA SER A 52 -7.43 5.74 -6.22
C SER A 52 -8.84 6.09 -5.77
N PRO A 53 -9.21 7.37 -5.65
CA PRO A 53 -10.61 7.77 -5.62
C PRO A 53 -11.15 7.72 -7.06
N ASP A 54 -12.41 7.34 -7.20
CA ASP A 54 -13.24 7.48 -8.40
C ASP A 54 -12.90 6.58 -9.61
N VAL A 55 -13.32 5.31 -9.57
CA VAL A 55 -13.75 4.59 -10.79
C VAL A 55 -14.95 3.71 -10.46
N GLU A 56 -16.03 3.94 -11.21
CA GLU A 56 -17.28 3.18 -11.21
C GLU A 56 -17.06 1.67 -11.27
N GLU A 57 -17.92 0.99 -10.51
CA GLU A 57 -17.95 -0.43 -10.21
C GLU A 57 -18.28 -1.27 -11.46
N SER A 58 -17.26 -1.63 -12.24
CA SER A 58 -17.30 -2.85 -13.07
C SER A 58 -15.88 -3.18 -13.54
N ASP A 59 -15.54 -4.46 -13.39
CA ASP A 59 -14.33 -5.10 -13.93
C ASP A 59 -12.99 -4.72 -13.28
N ILE A 60 -12.77 -5.20 -12.04
CA ILE A 60 -11.42 -5.47 -11.56
C ILE A 60 -11.25 -6.97 -11.32
N THR A 61 -10.59 -7.57 -12.29
CA THR A 61 -10.15 -8.96 -12.38
C THR A 61 -9.36 -9.39 -11.15
N ARG A 62 -9.99 -10.33 -10.43
CA ARG A 62 -9.50 -11.27 -9.42
C ARG A 62 -8.00 -11.59 -9.47
N CYS A 63 -7.29 -11.40 -8.35
CA CYS A 63 -6.15 -12.25 -8.02
C CYS A 63 -6.68 -13.58 -7.47
N SER A 64 -6.66 -14.62 -8.29
CA SER A 64 -6.99 -15.99 -7.90
C SER A 64 -5.87 -16.59 -7.05
N HIS A 65 -6.12 -16.72 -5.75
CA HIS A 65 -5.56 -17.81 -4.97
C HIS A 65 -6.05 -19.12 -5.62
N LEU A 66 -5.09 -19.95 -6.07
CA LEU A 66 -5.35 -21.26 -6.65
C LEU A 66 -5.93 -22.17 -5.58
N VAL A 67 -7.25 -22.17 -5.46
CA VAL A 67 -8.01 -23.23 -4.79
C VAL A 67 -8.99 -23.75 -5.83
N GLU A 68 -8.88 -25.05 -6.07
CA GLU A 68 -9.68 -25.80 -7.04
C GLU A 68 -11.19 -25.58 -6.83
N PRO A 69 -12.00 -25.65 -7.91
CA PRO A 69 -13.41 -25.30 -7.83
C PRO A 69 -14.18 -26.40 -7.09
N ASN A 70 -14.68 -26.08 -5.90
CA ASN A 70 -15.81 -26.79 -5.32
C ASN A 70 -17.05 -25.89 -5.45
N ASP A 71 -18.06 -26.44 -6.12
CA ASP A 71 -19.32 -25.82 -6.52
C ASP A 71 -20.26 -25.56 -5.33
N HIS A 72 -19.88 -24.63 -4.45
CA HIS A 72 -20.82 -24.07 -3.48
C HIS A 72 -20.80 -22.55 -3.59
N GLU A 73 -21.73 -22.05 -4.41
CA GLU A 73 -22.16 -20.66 -4.40
C GLU A 73 -22.76 -20.34 -3.04
N GLU A 74 -22.08 -19.52 -2.23
CA GLU A 74 -22.71 -18.61 -1.28
C GLU A 74 -21.69 -17.59 -0.74
N GLU A 75 -21.99 -16.31 -1.01
CA GLU A 75 -21.59 -15.14 -0.23
C GLU A 75 -20.08 -14.88 0.01
N ARG A 76 -19.33 -14.59 -1.06
CA ARG A 76 -18.09 -13.81 -0.92
C ARG A 76 -18.42 -12.36 -0.60
N ALA A 77 -18.44 -12.03 0.70
CA ALA A 77 -18.47 -10.64 1.14
C ALA A 77 -17.31 -9.86 0.50
N ASN A 78 -17.65 -8.84 -0.30
CA ASN A 78 -16.73 -7.83 -0.78
C ASN A 78 -16.24 -7.02 0.43
N ALA A 79 -15.25 -7.53 1.15
CA ALA A 79 -14.63 -6.82 2.26
C ALA A 79 -13.82 -5.66 1.68
N VAL A 80 -14.43 -4.47 1.67
CA VAL A 80 -13.72 -3.21 1.57
C VAL A 80 -12.68 -3.23 2.69
N VAL A 81 -11.40 -3.26 2.35
CA VAL A 81 -10.32 -3.21 3.33
C VAL A 81 -10.30 -1.79 3.89
N GLU A 82 -11.01 -1.59 4.98
CA GLU A 82 -10.93 -0.35 5.73
C GLU A 82 -9.47 -0.13 6.20
N PRO A 83 -8.97 1.11 6.22
CA PRO A 83 -7.61 1.41 6.67
C PRO A 83 -7.42 1.20 8.19
N VAL A 84 -8.46 0.73 8.89
CA VAL A 84 -8.48 0.48 10.32
C VAL A 84 -8.28 -1.00 10.56
N LEU A 85 -7.26 -1.34 11.36
CA LEU A 85 -7.02 -2.71 11.78
C LEU A 85 -8.07 -3.08 12.84
N HIS A 86 -8.80 -4.17 12.61
CA HIS A 86 -9.84 -4.69 13.51
C HIS A 86 -9.33 -5.90 14.31
N ASN A 87 -8.08 -5.83 14.75
CA ASN A 87 -7.40 -6.91 15.47
C ASN A 87 -8.18 -7.29 16.74
N SER A 88 -8.75 -6.30 17.45
CA SER A 88 -9.56 -6.51 18.64
C SER A 88 -10.81 -7.36 18.40
N GLN A 89 -11.35 -7.37 17.18
CA GLN A 89 -12.51 -8.22 16.84
C GLN A 89 -12.08 -9.69 16.71
N VAL A 90 -10.98 -9.93 16.00
CA VAL A 90 -10.40 -11.26 15.79
C VAL A 90 -9.90 -11.86 17.12
N LEU A 91 -9.33 -11.03 18.00
CA LEU A 91 -8.79 -11.46 19.29
C LEU A 91 -9.85 -11.76 20.36
N LYS A 92 -11.15 -11.50 20.11
CA LYS A 92 -12.23 -11.93 21.02
C LYS A 92 -12.33 -13.45 21.09
N ASN A 93 -12.30 -14.11 19.93
CA ASN A 93 -12.41 -15.55 19.79
C ASN A 93 -11.28 -16.09 18.89
N PRO A 94 -10.02 -16.06 19.35
CA PRO A 94 -8.89 -16.52 18.52
C PRO A 94 -9.00 -18.01 18.15
N GLY A 95 -9.67 -18.82 18.98
CA GLY A 95 -9.86 -20.26 18.75
C GLY A 95 -10.62 -20.61 17.47
N GLU A 96 -11.55 -19.76 17.01
CA GLU A 96 -12.29 -19.98 15.76
C GLU A 96 -11.36 -19.99 14.54
N ASN A 97 -10.26 -19.22 14.60
CA ASN A 97 -9.26 -19.12 13.55
C ASN A 97 -8.14 -20.18 13.66
N LEU A 98 -8.12 -20.95 14.76
CA LEU A 98 -7.05 -21.92 15.07
C LEU A 98 -7.51 -23.38 14.96
N THR A 99 -8.67 -23.64 14.36
CA THR A 99 -9.27 -24.98 14.22
C THR A 99 -8.43 -25.98 13.42
N HIS A 100 -7.48 -25.49 12.63
CA HIS A 100 -6.54 -26.28 11.83
C HIS A 100 -5.33 -26.79 12.62
N LEU A 101 -5.14 -26.32 13.86
CA LEU A 101 -4.02 -26.68 14.72
C LEU A 101 -4.42 -27.73 15.75
N GLN A 102 -3.43 -28.46 16.25
CA GLN A 102 -3.62 -29.33 17.40
C GLN A 102 -3.93 -28.49 18.65
N GLU A 103 -4.69 -29.06 19.59
CA GLU A 103 -5.16 -28.34 20.79
C GLU A 103 -4.02 -27.72 21.60
N GLU A 104 -2.91 -28.44 21.77
CA GLU A 104 -1.71 -27.94 22.44
C GLU A 104 -1.08 -26.73 21.72
N GLN A 105 -1.05 -26.77 20.39
CA GLN A 105 -0.49 -25.70 19.57
C GLN A 105 -1.39 -24.46 19.57
N ALA A 106 -2.70 -24.67 19.44
CA ALA A 106 -3.69 -23.60 19.53
C ALA A 106 -3.64 -22.91 20.90
N ALA A 107 -3.56 -23.69 21.99
CA ALA A 107 -3.43 -23.16 23.35
C ALA A 107 -2.16 -22.31 23.52
N SER A 108 -1.03 -22.76 22.97
CA SER A 108 0.24 -22.01 22.99
C SER A 108 0.13 -20.65 22.28
N ILE A 109 -0.51 -20.62 21.11
CA ILE A 109 -0.72 -19.37 20.37
C ILE A 109 -1.65 -18.43 21.12
N VAL A 110 -2.76 -18.94 21.67
CA VAL A 110 -3.69 -18.13 22.47
C VAL A 110 -2.98 -17.52 23.67
N HIS A 111 -2.12 -18.29 24.35
CA HIS A 111 -1.30 -17.79 25.45
C HIS A 111 -0.39 -16.63 24.99
N LEU A 112 0.31 -16.79 23.86
CA LEU A 112 1.19 -15.74 23.32
C LEU A 112 0.44 -14.46 22.95
N LEU A 113 -0.74 -14.59 22.36
CA LEU A 113 -1.62 -13.45 22.03
C LEU A 113 -2.06 -12.69 23.30
N GLN A 114 -2.36 -13.42 24.37
CA GLN A 114 -2.74 -12.86 25.66
C GLN A 114 -1.56 -12.25 26.41
N GLU A 115 -0.35 -12.80 26.25
CA GLU A 115 0.87 -12.25 26.86
C GLU A 115 1.29 -10.92 26.22
N HIS A 116 1.05 -10.76 24.91
CA HIS A 116 1.52 -9.62 24.13
C HIS A 116 0.39 -8.78 23.51
N VAL A 117 -0.69 -8.52 24.26
CA VAL A 117 -1.86 -7.74 23.78
C VAL A 117 -1.47 -6.40 23.15
N ALA A 118 -0.47 -5.71 23.70
CA ALA A 118 -0.01 -4.41 23.21
C ALA A 118 0.58 -4.43 21.80
N LEU A 119 1.04 -5.59 21.31
CA LEU A 119 1.52 -5.74 19.93
C LEU A 119 0.37 -5.89 18.92
N PHE A 120 -0.79 -6.35 19.38
CA PHE A 120 -1.92 -6.70 18.54
C PHE A 120 -3.11 -5.74 18.72
N SER A 121 -2.88 -4.53 19.23
CA SER A 121 -3.91 -3.50 19.29
C SER A 121 -4.34 -3.02 17.90
N ASP A 122 -5.52 -2.42 17.82
CA ASP A 122 -6.05 -1.82 16.57
C ASP A 122 -5.26 -0.58 16.14
N SER A 123 -4.59 0.06 17.10
CA SER A 123 -3.74 1.23 16.86
C SER A 123 -2.27 0.83 16.85
N PRO A 124 -1.49 1.23 15.82
CA PRO A 124 -0.05 1.03 15.84
C PRO A 124 0.58 1.86 16.98
N SER A 125 1.55 1.27 17.68
CA SER A 125 2.29 1.92 18.76
C SER A 125 3.67 2.41 18.32
N LEU A 126 4.29 3.27 19.13
CA LEU A 126 5.64 3.77 18.91
C LEU A 126 6.68 2.77 19.40
N CYS A 127 7.75 2.57 18.63
CA CYS A 127 8.93 1.80 19.07
C CYS A 127 9.86 2.73 19.88
N PRO A 128 10.05 2.51 21.19
CA PRO A 128 10.84 3.43 22.03
C PRO A 128 12.35 3.28 21.84
N LEU A 129 12.81 2.20 21.20
CA LEU A 129 14.23 1.88 21.02
C LEU A 129 14.97 2.85 20.10
N LEU A 130 14.25 3.54 19.22
CA LEU A 130 14.84 4.45 18.24
C LEU A 130 14.06 5.76 18.22
N ARG A 131 14.76 6.86 18.50
CA ARG A 131 14.25 8.21 18.31
C ARG A 131 14.96 8.82 17.11
N HIS A 132 14.18 9.28 16.12
CA HIS A 132 14.73 10.05 15.01
C HIS A 132 14.89 11.51 15.44
N ASP A 133 16.12 12.00 15.48
CA ASP A 133 16.42 13.42 15.62
C ASP A 133 16.74 14.02 14.25
N VAL A 134 16.15 15.17 13.95
CA VAL A 134 16.31 15.86 12.67
C VAL A 134 17.12 17.11 12.91
N ASP A 135 18.41 17.06 12.61
CA ASP A 135 19.28 18.22 12.68
C ASP A 135 18.93 19.23 11.59
N VAL A 136 18.44 20.39 12.01
CA VAL A 136 18.02 21.49 11.17
C VAL A 136 19.12 22.56 10.99
N GLN A 137 20.28 22.39 11.63
CA GLN A 137 21.41 23.32 11.60
C GLN A 137 20.94 24.78 11.77
N ASP A 138 21.34 25.67 10.86
CA ASP A 138 21.00 27.10 10.90
C ASP A 138 19.67 27.46 10.21
N SER A 139 18.84 26.47 9.88
CA SER A 139 17.57 26.75 9.19
C SER A 139 16.52 27.35 10.13
N HIS A 140 15.78 28.33 9.63
CA HIS A 140 14.69 28.98 10.36
C HIS A 140 13.33 28.35 10.01
N PRO A 141 12.39 28.26 10.97
CA PRO A 141 11.05 27.76 10.70
C PRO A 141 10.35 28.55 9.59
N VAL A 142 9.75 27.84 8.64
CA VAL A 142 8.98 28.45 7.55
C VAL A 142 7.49 28.28 7.81
N ARG A 143 6.76 29.38 7.91
CA ARG A 143 5.29 29.37 8.04
C ARG A 143 4.65 29.36 6.67
N GLN A 144 3.89 28.33 6.35
CA GLN A 144 3.10 28.25 5.12
C GLN A 144 1.60 28.15 5.46
N PRO A 145 0.72 28.93 4.81
CA PRO A 145 -0.72 28.77 4.98
C PRO A 145 -1.15 27.39 4.44
N PRO A 146 -2.07 26.67 5.11
CA PRO A 146 -2.63 25.44 4.57
C PRO A 146 -3.24 25.68 3.20
N TYR A 147 -3.17 24.67 2.32
CA TYR A 147 -3.90 24.71 1.06
C TYR A 147 -5.40 24.79 1.33
N ARG A 148 -6.13 25.41 0.39
CA ARG A 148 -7.60 25.38 0.42
C ARG A 148 -8.04 23.94 0.19
N LEU A 149 -8.69 23.34 1.18
CA LEU A 149 -9.30 22.02 1.07
C LEU A 149 -10.72 22.16 0.51
N ASN A 150 -11.13 21.19 -0.31
CA ASN A 150 -12.51 21.08 -0.77
C ASN A 150 -13.41 20.71 0.41
N ALA A 151 -14.65 21.22 0.44
CA ALA A 151 -15.58 20.97 1.54
C ALA A 151 -15.92 19.48 1.74
N GLU A 152 -15.93 18.71 0.66
CA GLU A 152 -16.20 17.26 0.67
C GLU A 152 -15.01 16.43 1.19
N LYS A 153 -13.79 16.99 1.17
CA LYS A 153 -12.55 16.31 1.62
C LYS A 153 -12.10 16.76 3.01
N ARG A 154 -12.91 17.57 3.67
CA ARG A 154 -12.60 18.13 4.98
C ARG A 154 -12.97 17.16 6.08
#